data_AF-A0A1Z5IFF6-F1
#
_entry.id   AF-A0A1Z5IFF6-F1
#
_cell.length_a   1.000
_cell.length_b   1.000
_cell.length_c   1.000
_cell.angle_alpha   90.00
_cell.angle_beta   90.00
_cell.angle_gamma   90.00
#
_symmetry.space_group_name_H-M   'P 1'
#
loop_
_entity.id
_entity.type
_entity.pdbx_description
1 polymer ?
#
loop_
_entity_poly.entity_id
_entity_poly.type
_entity_poly.pdbx_seq_one_letter_code
_entity_poly.pdbx_strand_id
1 'polypeptide(L)'
;MSPRMTRRHTAVILICFCLSLVFGLSLLTRGRNLQSRELMPRTHQMLSNHVAVNFVTQRGRKLKTYYWSTSHSTGRGADVTDIFNSDIIESGSGINDHIPLDYTFDQTDLRNVRTLKNVRLGETVNLIVTKLSPADRPAGLQRLYKWLIDG
;
A
#
# COMPACT_ATOMS: atom_id res chain seq x y z
N MET A 1 30.16 -41.00 24.95
CA MET A 1 30.79 -40.27 23.82
C MET A 1 30.25 -38.85 23.81
N SER A 2 31.03 -37.90 24.32
CA SER A 2 30.62 -36.50 24.46
C SER A 2 31.03 -35.73 23.19
N PRO A 3 30.13 -34.99 22.53
CA PRO A 3 30.50 -34.30 21.30
C PRO A 3 31.38 -33.10 21.65
N ARG A 4 32.63 -33.10 21.15
CA ARG A 4 33.52 -31.95 21.21
C ARG A 4 32.97 -30.86 20.30
N MET A 5 32.16 -29.95 20.85
CA MET A 5 31.84 -28.70 20.16
C MET A 5 33.14 -27.91 19.96
N THR A 6 33.64 -27.93 18.73
CA THR A 6 34.76 -27.09 18.30
C THR A 6 34.36 -25.62 18.45
N ARG A 7 35.25 -24.77 19.00
CA ARG A 7 35.06 -23.31 19.24
C ARG A 7 34.38 -22.52 18.11
N ARG A 8 34.45 -23.02 16.87
CA ARG A 8 33.78 -22.45 15.69
C ARG A 8 32.25 -22.55 15.76
N HIS A 9 31.70 -23.64 16.29
CA HIS A 9 30.24 -23.82 16.41
C HIS A 9 29.62 -22.89 17.45
N THR A 10 30.30 -22.68 18.58
CA THR A 10 29.87 -21.71 19.60
C THR A 10 29.93 -20.28 19.07
N ALA A 11 30.96 -19.91 18.29
CA ALA A 11 31.04 -18.59 17.67
C ALA A 11 29.89 -18.33 16.66
N VAL A 12 29.56 -19.32 15.82
CA VAL A 12 28.46 -19.20 14.84
C VAL A 12 27.10 -19.04 15.53
N ILE A 13 26.83 -19.82 16.58
CA ILE A 13 25.58 -19.71 17.35
C ILE A 13 25.44 -18.30 17.96
N LEU A 14 26.53 -17.75 18.48
CA LEU A 14 26.54 -16.42 19.10
C LEU A 14 26.29 -15.30 18.08
N ILE A 15 26.85 -15.43 16.87
CA ILE A 15 26.58 -14.48 15.77
C ILE A 15 25.12 -14.57 15.33
N CYS A 16 24.58 -15.78 15.12
CA CYS A 16 23.17 -15.95 14.73
C CYS A 16 22.22 -15.40 15.79
N PHE A 17 22.54 -15.58 17.08
CA PHE A 17 21.76 -15.04 18.19
C PHE A 17 21.82 -13.50 18.27
N CYS A 18 23.00 -12.91 18.07
CA CYS A 18 23.13 -11.46 17.99
C CYS A 18 22.33 -10.89 16.81
N LEU A 19 22.40 -11.52 15.64
CA LEU A 19 21.68 -11.06 14.46
C LEU A 19 20.16 -11.14 14.67
N SER A 20 19.64 -12.25 15.20
CA SER A 20 18.21 -12.40 15.46
C SER A 20 17.72 -11.46 16.56
N LEU A 21 18.53 -11.18 17.58
CA LEU A 21 18.19 -10.23 18.64
C LEU A 21 18.16 -8.78 18.12
N VAL A 22 19.16 -8.37 17.33
CA VAL A 22 19.21 -7.03 16.70
C VAL A 22 18.05 -6.85 15.72
N PHE A 23 17.77 -7.85 14.88
CA PHE A 23 16.63 -7.80 13.96
C PHE A 23 15.29 -7.80 14.71
N GLY A 24 15.14 -8.61 15.75
CA GLY A 24 13.94 -8.68 16.59
C GLY A 24 13.67 -7.37 17.32
N LEU A 25 14.70 -6.77 17.93
CA LEU A 25 14.61 -5.46 18.59
C LEU A 25 14.29 -4.33 17.59
N SER A 26 14.86 -4.37 16.39
CA SER A 26 14.57 -3.41 15.32
C SER A 26 13.09 -3.49 14.88
N LEU A 27 12.54 -4.69 14.75
CA LEU A 27 11.13 -4.89 14.42
C LEU A 27 10.18 -4.43 15.54
N LEU A 28 10.52 -4.71 16.80
CA LEU A 28 9.74 -4.28 17.99
C LEU A 28 9.73 -2.76 18.18
N THR A 29 10.85 -2.09 17.91
CA THR A 29 10.95 -0.62 18.01
C THR A 29 10.25 0.10 16.85
N ARG A 30 10.26 -0.49 15.64
CA ARG A 30 9.45 0.02 14.51
C ARG A 30 7.95 0.00 14.83
N GLY A 31 7.46 -1.04 15.50
CA GLY A 31 6.05 -1.14 15.90
C GLY A 31 5.62 -0.08 16.92
N ARG A 32 6.44 0.23 17.93
CA ARG A 32 6.11 1.25 18.96
C ARG A 32 6.12 2.68 18.42
N ASN A 33 7.03 3.01 17.49
CA ASN A 33 7.11 4.36 16.92
C ASN A 33 5.94 4.68 15.97
N LEU A 34 5.32 3.68 15.34
CA LEU A 34 4.16 3.91 14.47
C LEU A 34 2.87 4.25 15.24
N GLN A 35 2.83 4.01 16.55
CA GLN A 35 1.66 4.25 17.40
C GLN A 35 1.77 5.50 18.30
N SER A 36 2.81 6.32 18.15
CA SER A 36 2.96 7.52 18.98
C SER A 36 1.87 8.56 18.67
N ARG A 37 1.19 9.06 19.71
CA ARG A 37 0.17 10.11 19.59
C ARG A 37 0.72 11.44 19.07
N GLU A 38 2.03 11.66 19.13
CA GLU A 38 2.69 12.87 18.58
C GLU A 38 2.83 12.83 17.05
N LEU A 39 2.82 11.64 16.44
CA LEU A 39 2.77 11.49 14.98
C LEU A 39 1.36 11.70 14.41
N MET A 40 0.31 11.56 15.23
CA MET A 40 -1.10 11.71 14.83
C MET A 40 -1.48 13.10 14.28
N PRO A 41 -1.15 14.24 14.92
CA PRO A 41 -1.54 15.56 14.38
C PRO A 41 -0.87 15.86 13.03
N ARG A 42 0.37 15.43 12.83
CA ARG A 42 1.06 15.53 11.52
C ARG A 42 0.44 14.59 10.49
N THR A 43 0.01 13.39 10.87
CA THR A 43 -0.70 12.50 9.95
C THR A 43 -2.07 13.07 9.55
N HIS A 44 -2.82 13.72 10.44
CA HIS A 44 -4.07 14.38 10.06
C HIS A 44 -3.88 15.55 9.08
N GLN A 45 -2.83 16.36 9.27
CA GLN A 45 -2.45 17.40 8.30
C GLN A 45 -1.97 16.80 6.98
N MET A 46 -1.17 15.72 7.00
CA MET A 46 -0.78 15.03 5.78
C MET A 46 -2.01 14.49 5.05
N LEU A 47 -2.94 13.84 5.74
CA LEU A 47 -4.17 13.30 5.17
C LEU A 47 -5.05 14.37 4.53
N SER A 48 -5.02 15.61 5.02
CA SER A 48 -5.78 16.71 4.42
C SER A 48 -5.36 17.08 2.99
N ASN A 49 -4.14 16.71 2.59
CA ASN A 49 -3.60 16.91 1.24
C ASN A 49 -3.62 15.62 0.40
N HIS A 50 -4.25 14.55 0.90
CA HIS A 50 -4.32 13.27 0.19
C HIS A 50 -5.77 12.84 -0.02
N VAL A 51 -6.01 12.11 -1.10
CA VAL A 51 -7.21 11.31 -1.28
C VAL A 51 -6.91 9.92 -0.73
N ALA A 52 -7.68 9.46 0.25
CA ALA A 52 -7.57 8.09 0.75
C ALA A 52 -8.36 7.16 -0.18
N VAL A 53 -7.64 6.42 -1.02
CA VAL A 53 -8.20 5.50 -2.02
C VAL A 53 -8.30 4.10 -1.42
N ASN A 54 -9.51 3.65 -1.13
CA ASN A 54 -9.75 2.26 -0.74
C ASN A 54 -10.09 1.42 -1.97
N PHE A 55 -9.27 0.41 -2.24
CA PHE A 55 -9.61 -0.62 -3.20
C PHE A 55 -10.55 -1.62 -2.53
N VAL A 56 -11.78 -1.71 -3.01
CA VAL A 56 -12.82 -2.58 -2.47
C VAL A 56 -13.30 -3.56 -3.53
N THR A 57 -13.60 -4.79 -3.13
CA THR A 57 -14.26 -5.74 -4.03
C THR A 57 -15.69 -5.31 -4.33
N GLN A 58 -16.32 -5.88 -5.36
CA GLN A 58 -17.74 -5.67 -5.66
C GLN A 58 -18.69 -5.96 -4.47
N ARG A 59 -18.26 -6.83 -3.54
CA ARG A 59 -18.99 -7.19 -2.31
C ARG A 59 -18.66 -6.27 -1.12
N GLY A 60 -17.89 -5.20 -1.32
CA GLY A 60 -17.55 -4.23 -0.29
C GLY A 60 -16.35 -4.60 0.60
N ARG A 61 -15.73 -5.77 0.41
CA ARG A 61 -14.50 -6.10 1.15
C ARG A 61 -13.36 -5.18 0.75
N LYS A 62 -12.77 -4.47 1.71
CA LYS A 62 -11.55 -3.67 1.54
C LYS A 62 -10.33 -4.56 1.35
N LEU A 63 -9.52 -4.24 0.35
CA LEU A 63 -8.28 -4.95 0.00
C LEU A 63 -7.05 -4.16 0.44
N LYS A 64 -6.99 -2.87 0.10
CA LYS A 64 -5.84 -1.99 0.35
C LYS A 64 -6.32 -0.53 0.44
N THR A 65 -5.57 0.31 1.16
CA THR A 65 -5.68 1.76 1.07
C THR A 65 -4.41 2.30 0.44
N TYR A 66 -4.56 3.19 -0.52
CA TYR A 66 -3.49 4.00 -1.09
C TYR A 66 -3.79 5.47 -0.82
N TYR A 67 -2.77 6.24 -0.45
CA TYR A 67 -2.92 7.68 -0.21
C TYR A 67 -2.38 8.41 -1.42
N TRP A 68 -3.28 8.88 -2.28
CA TRP A 68 -2.93 9.62 -3.47
C TRP A 68 -2.81 11.10 -3.14
N SER A 69 -1.83 11.78 -3.73
CA SER A 69 -1.70 13.24 -3.66
C SER A 69 -1.16 13.77 -4.97
N THR A 70 -1.25 15.08 -5.14
CA THR A 70 -0.76 15.79 -6.32
C THR A 70 -0.02 17.05 -5.90
N SER A 71 0.98 17.46 -6.68
CA SER A 71 1.65 18.75 -6.52
C SER A 71 0.83 19.93 -7.04
N HIS A 72 -0.20 19.66 -7.85
CA HIS A 72 -0.99 20.68 -8.56
C HIS A 72 -2.08 21.33 -7.71
N SER A 73 -2.37 20.77 -6.53
CA SER A 73 -3.41 21.26 -5.63
C SER A 73 -3.02 20.98 -4.19
N THR A 74 -3.35 21.90 -3.29
CA THR A 74 -3.06 21.78 -1.86
C THR A 74 -4.23 22.26 -1.03
N GLY A 75 -4.37 21.70 0.18
CA GLY A 75 -5.44 22.05 1.10
C GLY A 75 -6.68 21.16 0.99
N ARG A 76 -7.31 20.94 2.14
CA ARG A 76 -8.50 20.11 2.28
C ARG A 76 -9.66 20.66 1.43
N GLY A 77 -10.37 19.77 0.74
CA GLY A 77 -11.57 20.08 -0.02
C GLY A 77 -11.30 20.64 -1.41
N ALA A 78 -10.03 20.80 -1.80
CA ALA A 78 -9.68 21.17 -3.16
C ALA A 78 -10.11 20.07 -4.14
N ASP A 79 -10.79 20.48 -5.21
CA ASP A 79 -11.20 19.58 -6.28
C ASP A 79 -9.98 19.13 -7.08
N VAL A 80 -9.82 17.82 -7.18
CA VAL A 80 -8.72 17.15 -7.88
C VAL A 80 -9.25 16.10 -8.84
N THR A 81 -10.55 16.15 -9.14
CA THR A 81 -11.27 15.14 -9.93
C THR A 81 -10.59 14.84 -11.26
N ASP A 82 -10.22 15.87 -12.03
CA ASP A 82 -9.65 15.68 -13.36
C ASP A 82 -8.27 15.00 -13.31
N ILE A 83 -7.42 15.42 -12.38
CA ILE A 83 -6.06 14.87 -12.21
C ILE A 83 -6.14 13.44 -11.68
N PHE A 84 -7.00 13.22 -10.68
CA PHE A 84 -7.24 11.90 -10.12
C PHE A 84 -7.77 10.93 -11.18
N ASN A 85 -8.67 11.41 -12.05
CA ASN A 85 -9.23 10.62 -13.14
C ASN A 85 -8.17 10.26 -14.19
N SER A 86 -7.29 11.20 -14.57
CA SER A 86 -6.13 10.90 -15.42
C SER A 86 -5.29 9.77 -14.82
N ASP A 87 -4.97 9.89 -13.53
CA ASP A 87 -4.09 8.96 -12.81
C ASP A 87 -4.68 7.56 -12.56
N ILE A 88 -5.99 7.37 -12.65
CA ILE A 88 -6.62 6.03 -12.54
C ILE A 88 -6.97 5.44 -13.91
N ILE A 89 -7.20 6.28 -14.93
CA ILE A 89 -7.59 5.83 -16.27
C ILE A 89 -6.37 5.47 -17.11
N GLU A 90 -5.27 6.22 -16.98
CA GLU A 90 -4.05 5.94 -17.71
C GLU A 90 -3.42 4.61 -17.23
N SER A 91 -2.90 3.84 -18.19
CA SER A 91 -2.21 2.59 -17.89
C SER A 91 -0.79 2.90 -17.40
N GLY A 92 -0.40 2.38 -16.25
CA GLY A 92 0.93 2.61 -15.67
C GLY A 92 1.08 3.98 -15.01
N SER A 93 -0.02 4.66 -14.70
CA SER A 93 -0.05 5.86 -13.87
C SER A 93 -0.13 5.51 -12.39
N GLY A 94 0.19 6.50 -11.55
CA GLY A 94 0.42 6.34 -10.12
C GLY A 94 -0.63 5.47 -9.41
N ILE A 95 -1.93 5.76 -9.53
CA ILE A 95 -2.96 5.01 -8.78
C ILE A 95 -3.15 3.59 -9.34
N ASN A 96 -3.05 3.42 -10.66
CA ASN A 96 -3.26 2.14 -11.34
C ASN A 96 -2.26 1.07 -10.87
N ASP A 97 -1.01 1.47 -10.67
CA ASP A 97 0.06 0.57 -10.20
C ASP A 97 -0.17 0.06 -8.77
N HIS A 98 -0.96 0.78 -7.97
CA HIS A 98 -1.29 0.42 -6.59
C HIS A 98 -2.56 -0.44 -6.46
N ILE A 99 -3.24 -0.75 -7.57
CA ILE A 99 -4.33 -1.71 -7.58
C ILE A 99 -3.78 -3.09 -7.21
N PRO A 100 -4.37 -3.81 -6.23
CA PRO A 100 -3.88 -5.11 -5.81
C PRO A 100 -3.65 -6.09 -6.97
N LEU A 101 -2.51 -6.76 -6.98
CA LEU A 101 -2.01 -7.68 -8.01
C LEU A 101 -3.06 -8.51 -8.80
N ASP A 102 -3.98 -9.20 -8.12
CA ASP A 102 -4.96 -10.10 -8.75
C ASP A 102 -6.29 -9.41 -9.10
N TYR A 103 -6.31 -8.07 -9.12
CA TYR A 103 -7.49 -7.25 -9.36
C TYR A 103 -7.23 -6.19 -10.43
N THR A 104 -8.31 -5.73 -11.05
CA THR A 104 -8.30 -4.64 -12.02
C THR A 104 -9.40 -3.63 -11.70
N PHE A 105 -9.19 -2.38 -12.11
CA PHE A 105 -10.19 -1.34 -12.00
C PHE A 105 -11.20 -1.45 -13.14
N ASP A 106 -12.49 -1.46 -12.79
CA ASP A 106 -13.57 -1.49 -13.76
C ASP A 106 -14.07 -0.05 -14.00
N GLN A 107 -13.67 0.53 -15.14
CA GLN A 107 -14.09 1.87 -15.55
C GLN A 107 -15.58 1.95 -15.92
N THR A 108 -16.23 0.81 -16.18
CA THR A 108 -17.63 0.75 -16.58
C THR A 108 -18.59 0.60 -15.40
N ASP A 109 -18.09 0.28 -14.20
CA ASP A 109 -18.93 0.17 -12.99
C ASP A 109 -19.51 1.54 -12.63
N LEU A 110 -20.84 1.66 -12.66
CA LEU A 110 -21.56 2.90 -12.35
C LEU A 110 -21.22 3.48 -10.97
N ARG A 111 -20.85 2.63 -10.00
CA ARG A 111 -20.43 3.07 -8.67
C ARG A 111 -19.07 3.76 -8.72
N ASN A 112 -18.15 3.24 -9.54
CA ASN A 112 -16.87 3.89 -9.80
C ASN A 112 -17.09 5.21 -10.53
N VAL A 113 -17.89 5.23 -11.59
CA VAL A 113 -18.24 6.46 -12.32
C VAL A 113 -18.82 7.51 -11.37
N ARG A 114 -19.66 7.12 -10.42
CA ARG A 114 -20.21 8.04 -9.41
C ARG A 114 -19.14 8.57 -8.46
N THR A 115 -18.25 7.72 -7.97
CA THR A 115 -17.14 8.11 -7.09
C THR A 115 -16.18 9.08 -7.79
N LEU A 116 -15.89 8.84 -9.07
CA LEU A 116 -14.97 9.64 -9.88
C LEU A 116 -15.53 11.00 -10.34
N LYS A 117 -16.76 11.36 -9.99
CA LYS A 117 -17.37 12.66 -10.36
C LYS A 117 -16.99 13.81 -9.44
N ASN A 118 -16.53 13.53 -8.23
CA ASN A 118 -16.21 14.54 -7.24
C ASN A 118 -15.20 13.97 -6.27
N VAL A 119 -13.93 14.12 -6.61
CA VAL A 119 -12.81 13.68 -5.79
C VAL A 119 -12.09 14.91 -5.24
N ARG A 120 -11.98 14.98 -3.91
CA ARG A 120 -11.37 16.12 -3.22
C ARG A 120 -10.27 15.69 -2.27
N LEU A 121 -9.29 16.56 -2.08
CA LEU A 121 -8.24 16.33 -1.08
C LEU A 121 -8.83 16.25 0.33
N GLY A 122 -8.34 15.31 1.13
CA GLY A 122 -8.83 15.02 2.47
C GLY A 122 -10.09 14.14 2.52
N GLU A 123 -10.60 13.70 1.38
CA GLU A 123 -11.70 12.74 1.31
C GLU A 123 -11.21 11.29 1.18
N THR A 124 -12.12 10.37 1.47
CA THR A 124 -11.91 8.94 1.27
C THR A 124 -12.82 8.47 0.15
N VAL A 125 -12.23 7.84 -0.87
CA VAL A 125 -12.94 7.28 -2.01
C VAL A 125 -12.84 5.76 -2.00
N ASN A 126 -13.91 5.09 -2.42
CA ASN A 126 -13.93 3.64 -2.56
C ASN A 126 -13.97 3.31 -4.05
N LEU A 127 -12.88 2.72 -4.55
CA LEU A 127 -12.78 2.24 -5.92
C LEU A 127 -13.04 0.74 -5.93
N ILE A 128 -14.04 0.36 -6.70
CA ILE A 128 -14.44 -1.02 -6.88
C ILE A 128 -13.51 -1.66 -7.88
N VAL A 129 -12.88 -2.75 -7.45
CA VAL A 129 -11.98 -3.55 -8.26
C VAL A 129 -12.53 -4.96 -8.44
N THR A 130 -12.35 -5.48 -9.65
CA THR A 130 -12.82 -6.80 -10.07
C THR A 130 -11.66 -7.77 -10.06
N LYS A 131 -11.89 -8.98 -9.57
CA LYS A 131 -10.85 -10.01 -9.52
C LYS A 131 -10.56 -10.51 -10.94
N LEU A 132 -9.29 -10.55 -11.32
CA LEU A 132 -8.87 -11.04 -12.63
C LEU A 132 -9.15 -12.54 -12.76
N SER A 133 -9.54 -12.93 -13.98
CA SER A 133 -9.65 -14.33 -14.37
C SER A 133 -8.26 -14.99 -14.23
N PRO A 134 -8.16 -16.30 -13.94
CA PRO A 134 -6.87 -16.96 -13.82
C PRO A 134 -5.94 -16.80 -15.04
N ALA A 135 -6.51 -16.66 -16.24
CA ALA A 135 -5.76 -16.48 -17.48
C ALA A 135 -5.14 -15.08 -17.60
N ASP A 136 -5.76 -14.06 -17.00
CA ASP A 136 -5.35 -12.66 -17.11
C ASP A 136 -4.47 -12.19 -15.94
N ARG A 137 -4.14 -13.10 -15.00
CA ARG A 137 -3.34 -12.74 -13.83
C ARG A 137 -1.87 -12.56 -14.20
N PRO A 138 -1.20 -11.52 -13.65
CA PRO A 138 0.24 -11.38 -13.84
C PRO A 138 0.99 -12.60 -13.31
N ALA A 139 1.90 -13.12 -14.13
CA ALA A 139 2.74 -14.26 -13.83
C ALA A 139 4.24 -13.91 -13.94
N GLY A 140 5.10 -14.72 -13.33
CA GLY A 140 6.55 -14.57 -13.40
C GLY A 140 7.05 -13.19 -12.95
N LEU A 141 7.85 -12.53 -13.79
CA LEU A 141 8.51 -11.26 -13.46
C LEU A 141 7.52 -10.11 -13.23
N GLN A 142 6.40 -10.04 -13.96
CA GLN A 142 5.38 -9.00 -13.74
C GLN A 142 4.79 -9.08 -12.33
N ARG A 143 4.61 -10.30 -11.81
CA ARG A 143 4.15 -10.53 -10.44
C ARG A 143 5.19 -10.08 -9.40
N LEU A 144 6.48 -10.28 -9.69
CA LEU A 144 7.57 -9.82 -8.84
C LEU A 144 7.66 -8.29 -8.82
N TYR A 145 7.62 -7.62 -9.99
CA TYR A 145 7.63 -6.16 -10.08
C TYR A 145 6.48 -5.53 -9.33
N LYS A 146 5.27 -6.06 -9.52
CA LYS A 146 4.08 -5.54 -8.83
C LYS A 146 4.12 -5.80 -7.33
N TRP A 147 4.68 -6.94 -6.89
CA TRP A 147 4.93 -7.19 -5.46
C TRP A 147 5.94 -6.21 -4.85
N LEU A 148 6.98 -5.81 -5.59
CA LEU A 148 7.96 -4.82 -5.12
C LEU A 148 7.37 -3.41 -4.99
N ILE A 149 6.39 -3.06 -5.83
CA ILE A 149 5.67 -1.78 -5.75
C ILE A 149 4.62 -1.82 -4.62
N ASP A 150 4.02 -2.99 -4.39
CA ASP A 150 2.96 -3.17 -3.39
C ASP A 150 3.45 -3.44 -1.95
N GLY A 151 4.69 -3.92 -1.77
CA GLY A 151 5.28 -4.37 -0.50
C GLY A 151 6.01 -3.29 0.28
#